data_AF-A0A2J7QCX0-F1
#
_entry.id   AF-A0A2J7QCX0-F1
#
_cell.length_a   1.000
_cell.length_b   1.000
_cell.length_c   1.000
_cell.angle_alpha   90.00
_cell.angle_beta   90.00
_cell.angle_gamma   90.00
#
_symmetry.space_group_name_H-M   'P 1'
#
loop_
_entity.id
_entity.type
_entity.pdbx_description
1 polymer ?
#
loop_
_entity_poly.entity_id
_entity_poly.type
_entity_poly.pdbx_seq_one_letter_code
_entity_poly.pdbx_strand_id
1 'polypeptide(L)'
;MLRTTVGLLYSNSVLSRILPQQARQIRRVNLTSLQWMSSKDIMDPSASNTQDFLLQDIKSSRDTTQVLKIVGIHHKIMNNRHVMQSLKCLFELKKSGKCSMTNEQIVNSPDFIKLCKRLKSQARGITLNDTIQALKTVSFVGVPASSTIIQVLLQLIRQGVNDLSLHQIIFLEFMMRNFDRNPLVDALRIAFPLVFEAQLSLKMAQDDVTSLAELLQYACKKPLSDSSINIIIECLEKLSEDIDVKIAKSVMWSLCELRRPLPSYHALLIHCWNVITENIKQCSYTEIDGLLSWMVKKVQQKQTHFYHEGFADSCVRYVVDKDCGFEEGTWILRKLTRLVRRI
;
A
#
# COMPACT_ATOMS: atom_id res chain seq x y z
N MET A 1 -26.41 37.24 23.30
CA MET A 1 -25.68 38.24 22.49
C MET A 1 -24.25 37.74 22.35
N LEU A 2 -23.79 37.25 21.19
CA LEU A 2 -23.09 38.03 20.13
C LEU A 2 -21.88 38.77 20.74
N ARG A 3 -20.60 38.68 20.32
CA ARG A 3 -19.97 38.35 19.03
C ARG A 3 -18.41 38.39 19.26
N THR A 4 -17.65 37.48 18.64
CA THR A 4 -16.45 37.67 17.76
C THR A 4 -15.49 38.89 17.97
N THR A 5 -14.17 38.93 17.72
CA THR A 5 -13.23 38.24 16.79
C THR A 5 -11.80 38.85 16.91
N VAL A 6 -10.75 38.02 16.72
CA VAL A 6 -9.54 38.18 15.84
C VAL A 6 -8.35 39.12 16.18
N GLY A 7 -7.13 38.55 15.99
CA GLY A 7 -5.86 39.20 15.61
C GLY A 7 -4.62 38.52 16.23
N LEU A 8 -4.08 37.39 15.72
CA LEU A 8 -2.96 37.26 14.76
C LEU A 8 -1.84 38.31 14.89
N LEU A 9 -0.60 37.87 15.19
CA LEU A 9 0.55 37.88 14.25
C LEU A 9 1.95 37.57 14.88
N TYR A 10 2.71 36.77 14.10
CA TYR A 10 4.17 36.68 13.94
C TYR A 10 5.12 36.13 15.03
N SER A 11 5.69 34.95 14.76
CA SER A 11 7.15 34.76 14.76
C SER A 11 7.56 33.57 13.86
N ASN A 12 7.96 33.87 12.62
CA ASN A 12 8.70 32.98 11.72
C ASN A 12 10.12 33.52 11.62
N SER A 13 11.14 32.72 11.92
CA SER A 13 12.45 32.71 11.23
C SER A 13 13.44 31.81 11.97
N VAL A 14 14.44 31.34 11.23
CA VAL A 14 15.58 30.52 11.66
C VAL A 14 15.30 29.01 11.64
N LEU A 15 15.29 28.42 10.43
CA LEU A 15 15.92 27.11 10.14
C LEU A 15 16.02 26.83 8.62
N SER A 16 16.12 27.90 7.80
CA SER A 16 16.48 27.79 6.38
C SER A 16 17.91 28.29 6.20
N ARG A 17 18.88 27.38 6.23
CA ARG A 17 20.22 27.51 5.62
C ARG A 17 21.00 26.23 5.89
N ILE A 18 21.27 25.49 4.81
CA ILE A 18 22.42 24.62 4.51
C ILE A 18 21.89 23.48 3.61
N LEU A 19 21.96 23.70 2.30
CA LEU A 19 21.86 22.68 1.25
C LEU A 19 22.99 22.98 0.26
N PRO A 20 23.89 22.04 -0.04
CA PRO A 20 24.74 22.15 -1.21
C PRO A 20 23.99 21.61 -2.44
N GLN A 21 24.02 22.42 -3.50
CA GLN A 21 23.61 22.09 -4.85
C GLN A 21 24.57 21.07 -5.48
N GLN A 22 24.06 19.98 -6.04
CA GLN A 22 24.68 19.29 -7.18
C GLN A 22 23.60 18.72 -8.09
N ALA A 23 23.52 19.30 -9.30
CA ALA A 23 22.74 18.80 -10.41
C ALA A 23 23.58 17.81 -11.24
N ARG A 24 22.96 16.75 -11.78
CA ARG A 24 22.84 16.52 -13.24
C ARG A 24 22.33 15.12 -13.59
N GLN A 25 21.43 15.14 -14.58
CA GLN A 25 21.15 14.15 -15.63
C GLN A 25 20.74 12.73 -15.22
N ILE A 26 19.45 12.42 -15.40
CA ILE A 26 19.00 11.03 -15.58
C ILE A 26 18.07 10.94 -16.80
N ARG A 27 18.39 9.93 -17.61
CA ARG A 27 17.80 9.53 -18.87
C ARG A 27 16.35 9.07 -18.70
N ARG A 28 15.54 9.35 -19.72
CA ARG A 28 14.20 8.77 -19.93
C ARG A 28 14.29 7.24 -19.98
N VAL A 29 13.42 6.55 -19.24
CA VAL A 29 13.06 5.15 -19.51
C VAL A 29 11.55 5.01 -19.31
N ASN A 30 10.88 4.53 -20.36
CA ASN A 30 9.45 4.30 -20.40
C ASN A 30 9.05 3.11 -19.52
N LEU A 31 7.96 3.29 -18.77
CA LEU A 31 7.36 2.36 -17.82
C LEU A 31 6.24 1.56 -18.51
N THR A 32 6.30 0.24 -18.46
CA THR A 32 5.10 -0.60 -18.58
C THR A 32 5.17 -1.76 -17.59
N SER A 33 4.14 -1.83 -16.74
CA SER A 33 3.70 -2.96 -15.93
C SER A 33 4.56 -3.41 -14.74
N LEU A 34 3.90 -3.51 -13.58
CA LEU A 34 4.36 -4.07 -12.32
C LEU A 34 4.98 -5.47 -12.50
N GLN A 35 6.30 -5.52 -12.73
CA GLN A 35 7.11 -6.72 -12.69
C GLN A 35 8.37 -6.48 -11.84
N TRP A 36 8.43 -7.21 -10.72
CA TRP A 36 9.65 -7.68 -10.04
C TRP A 36 10.79 -6.68 -9.81
N MET A 37 10.94 -6.25 -8.55
CA MET A 37 12.26 -5.83 -8.05
C MET A 37 13.21 -7.03 -8.03
N SER A 38 13.87 -7.27 -9.16
CA SER A 38 15.12 -8.00 -9.22
C SER A 38 16.25 -6.97 -9.11
N SER A 39 16.83 -6.82 -7.91
CA SER A 39 18.04 -6.03 -7.72
C SER A 39 19.19 -6.64 -8.55
N LYS A 40 19.49 -6.02 -9.68
CA LYS A 40 20.84 -5.99 -10.24
C LYS A 40 21.39 -4.58 -10.06
N ASP A 41 22.68 -4.55 -9.79
CA ASP A 41 23.61 -3.41 -9.88
C ASP A 41 23.71 -2.50 -8.66
N ILE A 42 24.40 -3.00 -7.64
CA ILE A 42 25.53 -2.27 -7.00
C ILE A 42 26.64 -3.31 -6.75
N MET A 43 27.59 -3.46 -7.69
CA MET A 43 28.84 -4.19 -7.47
C MET A 43 29.94 -3.20 -7.09
N ASP A 44 30.50 -3.38 -5.90
CA ASP A 44 31.82 -2.86 -5.54
C ASP A 44 32.88 -3.73 -6.25
N PRO A 45 33.86 -3.14 -6.99
CA PRO A 45 34.78 -3.89 -7.84
C PRO A 45 35.94 -4.58 -7.09
N SER A 46 35.76 -4.97 -5.83
CA SER A 46 36.82 -5.60 -5.02
C SER A 46 36.44 -6.92 -4.35
N ALA A 47 35.32 -7.54 -4.72
CA ALA A 47 34.97 -8.91 -4.29
C ALA A 47 35.03 -9.88 -5.47
N SER A 48 36.21 -10.48 -5.63
CA SER A 48 36.48 -11.75 -6.31
C SER A 48 35.25 -12.60 -6.67
N ASN A 49 35.15 -12.95 -7.95
CA ASN A 49 34.31 -13.98 -8.60
C ASN A 49 34.46 -15.37 -7.94
N THR A 50 34.04 -15.51 -6.70
CA THR A 50 33.87 -16.80 -6.05
C THR A 50 32.42 -17.19 -6.27
N GLN A 51 32.15 -18.16 -7.14
CA GLN A 51 30.81 -18.73 -7.29
C GLN A 51 30.33 -19.17 -5.91
N ASP A 52 29.31 -18.48 -5.39
CA ASP A 52 28.72 -18.79 -4.10
C ASP A 52 27.79 -19.99 -4.27
N PHE A 53 28.38 -21.18 -4.24
CA PHE A 53 27.68 -22.46 -4.44
C PHE A 53 26.48 -22.60 -3.50
N LEU A 54 26.60 -22.13 -2.26
CA LEU A 54 25.52 -22.15 -1.28
C LEU A 54 24.34 -21.27 -1.72
N LEU A 55 24.62 -20.06 -2.21
CA LEU A 55 23.57 -19.18 -2.74
C LEU A 55 22.88 -19.80 -3.96
N GLN A 56 23.63 -20.47 -4.83
CA GLN A 56 23.09 -21.16 -6.00
C GLN A 56 22.21 -22.35 -5.62
N ASP A 57 22.62 -23.13 -4.62
CA ASP A 57 21.85 -24.27 -4.09
C ASP A 57 20.53 -23.84 -3.45
N ILE A 58 20.54 -22.73 -2.70
CA ILE A 58 19.32 -22.14 -2.13
C ILE A 58 18.37 -21.69 -3.26
N LYS A 59 18.90 -21.09 -4.33
CA LYS A 59 18.10 -20.60 -5.47
C LYS A 59 17.54 -21.72 -6.33
N SER A 60 18.25 -22.84 -6.47
CA SER A 60 17.84 -23.98 -7.30
C SER A 60 16.84 -24.91 -6.59
N SER A 61 16.62 -24.71 -5.29
CA SER A 61 15.68 -25.48 -4.49
C SER A 61 14.25 -25.42 -5.04
N ARG A 62 13.61 -26.58 -5.15
CA ARG A 62 12.26 -26.72 -5.74
C ARG A 62 11.16 -26.92 -4.70
N ASP A 63 11.55 -27.16 -3.45
CA ASP A 63 10.64 -27.33 -2.32
C ASP A 63 11.21 -26.72 -1.04
N THR A 64 10.31 -26.28 -0.17
CA THR A 64 10.61 -25.72 1.15
C THR A 64 11.46 -26.65 2.03
N THR A 65 11.26 -27.97 1.95
CA THR A 65 12.09 -28.93 2.71
C THR A 65 13.56 -28.90 2.28
N GLN A 66 13.83 -28.70 0.98
CA GLN A 66 15.19 -28.63 0.46
C GLN A 66 15.91 -27.39 0.98
N VAL A 67 15.23 -26.23 0.96
CA VAL A 67 15.76 -24.99 1.52
C VAL A 67 16.09 -25.17 3.00
N LEU A 68 15.17 -25.75 3.78
CA LEU A 68 15.40 -25.97 5.21
C LEU A 68 16.54 -26.95 5.48
N LYS A 69 16.69 -28.02 4.69
CA LYS A 69 17.82 -28.95 4.81
C LYS A 69 19.16 -28.25 4.56
N ILE A 70 19.25 -27.43 3.50
CA ILE A 70 20.45 -26.65 3.18
C ILE A 70 20.79 -25.72 4.36
N VAL A 71 19.79 -25.02 4.90
CA VAL A 71 19.97 -24.19 6.10
C VAL A 71 20.45 -25.02 7.28
N GLY A 72 19.84 -26.18 7.53
CA GLY A 72 20.21 -27.09 8.62
C GLY A 72 21.68 -27.46 8.59
N ILE A 73 22.21 -27.80 7.40
CA ILE A 73 23.60 -28.18 7.17
C ILE A 73 24.53 -26.97 7.28
N HIS A 74 24.22 -25.87 6.60
CA HIS A 74 25.15 -24.75 6.41
C HIS A 74 24.94 -23.54 7.31
N HIS A 75 24.00 -23.57 8.27
CA HIS A 75 23.68 -22.41 9.12
C HIS A 75 24.93 -21.76 9.75
N LYS A 76 25.96 -22.53 10.13
CA LYS A 76 27.19 -22.02 10.76
C LYS A 76 28.05 -21.10 9.87
N ILE A 77 27.89 -21.15 8.55
CA ILE A 77 28.65 -20.32 7.61
C ILE A 77 27.78 -19.31 6.85
N MET A 78 26.46 -19.31 7.08
CA MET A 78 25.53 -18.40 6.41
C MET A 78 25.75 -16.94 6.82
N ASN A 79 26.01 -16.08 5.84
CA ASN A 79 26.02 -14.62 5.98
C ASN A 79 24.60 -14.04 5.73
N ASN A 80 24.45 -12.72 5.81
CA ASN A 80 23.17 -12.04 5.64
C ASN A 80 22.53 -12.33 4.25
N ARG A 81 23.34 -12.37 3.18
CA ARG A 81 22.84 -12.68 1.82
C ARG A 81 22.24 -14.08 1.77
N HIS A 82 22.88 -15.08 2.37
CA HIS A 82 22.35 -16.45 2.41
C HIS A 82 21.05 -16.54 3.20
N VAL A 83 20.97 -15.86 4.35
CA VAL A 83 19.77 -15.85 5.20
C VAL A 83 18.60 -15.21 4.46
N MET A 84 18.80 -14.03 3.88
CA MET A 84 17.76 -13.32 3.13
C MET A 84 17.32 -14.07 1.88
N GLN A 85 18.26 -14.69 1.17
CA GLN A 85 17.93 -15.54 0.01
C GLN A 85 17.13 -16.77 0.43
N SER A 86 17.44 -17.39 1.57
CA SER A 86 16.68 -18.53 2.11
C SER A 86 15.26 -18.13 2.44
N LEU A 87 15.06 -16.99 3.12
CA LEU A 87 13.74 -16.44 3.42
C LEU A 87 12.96 -16.14 2.12
N LYS A 88 13.60 -15.50 1.14
CA LYS A 88 12.98 -15.22 -0.16
C LYS A 88 12.55 -16.50 -0.87
N CYS A 89 13.39 -17.53 -0.92
CA CYS A 89 13.04 -18.82 -1.51
C CYS A 89 11.88 -19.49 -0.75
N LEU A 90 11.89 -19.49 0.58
CA LEU A 90 10.78 -20.03 1.38
C LEU A 90 9.46 -19.32 1.07
N PHE A 91 9.48 -17.99 0.99
CA PHE A 91 8.32 -17.19 0.64
C PHE A 91 7.77 -17.54 -0.75
N GLU A 92 8.62 -17.54 -1.78
CA GLU A 92 8.20 -17.78 -3.17
C GLU A 92 7.72 -19.23 -3.39
N LEU A 93 8.41 -20.22 -2.80
CA LEU A 93 8.00 -21.63 -2.87
C LEU A 93 6.65 -21.85 -2.19
N LYS A 94 6.44 -21.25 -1.01
CA LYS A 94 5.16 -21.34 -0.32
C LYS A 94 4.04 -20.64 -1.08
N LYS A 95 4.29 -19.44 -1.59
CA LYS A 95 3.32 -18.66 -2.36
C LYS A 95 2.92 -19.34 -3.67
N SER A 96 3.84 -20.04 -4.32
CA SER A 96 3.58 -20.77 -5.58
C SER A 96 2.94 -22.16 -5.37
N GLY A 97 2.61 -22.54 -4.14
CA GLY A 97 2.05 -23.84 -3.82
C GLY A 97 3.06 -25.00 -3.87
N LYS A 98 4.34 -24.72 -4.15
CA LYS A 98 5.44 -25.69 -4.17
C LYS A 98 5.99 -25.92 -2.77
N CYS A 99 5.12 -26.36 -1.88
CA CYS A 99 5.45 -26.55 -0.48
C CYS A 99 4.82 -27.84 0.05
N SER A 100 5.67 -28.81 0.35
CA SER A 100 5.27 -30.07 0.98
C SER A 100 4.90 -29.93 2.47
N MET A 101 5.24 -28.79 3.09
CA MET A 101 5.06 -28.55 4.53
C MET A 101 3.91 -27.59 4.85
N THR A 102 3.19 -27.84 5.93
CA THR A 102 2.26 -26.86 6.50
C THR A 102 3.02 -25.71 7.17
N ASN A 103 2.34 -24.58 7.44
CA ASN A 103 2.95 -23.47 8.17
C ASN A 103 3.47 -23.90 9.54
N GLU A 104 2.68 -24.69 10.27
CA GLU A 104 3.06 -25.25 11.57
C GLU A 104 4.32 -26.13 11.47
N GLN A 105 4.42 -26.97 10.44
CA GLN A 105 5.59 -27.81 10.21
C GLN A 105 6.85 -26.97 9.91
N ILE A 106 6.72 -25.86 9.18
CA ILE A 106 7.83 -24.94 8.91
C ILE A 106 8.26 -24.25 10.21
N VAL A 107 7.32 -23.66 10.94
CA VAL A 107 7.61 -22.89 12.16
C VAL A 107 8.24 -23.78 13.23
N ASN A 108 7.79 -25.02 13.37
CA ASN A 108 8.31 -25.99 14.33
C ASN A 108 9.58 -26.71 13.85
N SER A 109 10.01 -26.50 12.59
CA SER A 109 11.21 -27.13 12.07
C SER A 109 12.47 -26.64 12.81
N PRO A 110 13.35 -27.54 13.28
CA PRO A 110 14.59 -27.13 13.95
C PRO A 110 15.50 -26.32 13.01
N ASP A 111 15.44 -26.55 11.71
CA ASP A 111 16.26 -25.84 10.72
C ASP A 111 15.72 -24.43 10.44
N PHE A 112 14.39 -24.26 10.49
CA PHE A 112 13.80 -22.93 10.44
C PHE A 112 14.12 -22.13 11.72
N ILE A 113 14.09 -22.77 12.89
CA ILE A 113 14.53 -22.13 14.14
C ILE A 113 15.99 -21.69 14.05
N LYS A 114 16.88 -22.50 13.46
CA LYS A 114 18.27 -22.10 13.18
C LYS A 114 18.34 -20.90 12.24
N LEU A 115 17.52 -20.85 11.19
CA LEU A 115 17.43 -19.70 10.28
C LEU A 115 17.05 -18.43 11.05
N CYS A 116 16.02 -18.47 11.88
CA CYS A 116 15.57 -17.33 12.68
C CYS A 116 16.65 -16.89 13.69
N LYS A 117 17.36 -17.83 14.33
CA LYS A 117 18.50 -17.51 15.21
C LYS A 117 19.62 -16.81 14.45
N ARG A 118 19.90 -17.24 13.21
CA ARG A 118 20.90 -16.59 12.37
C ARG A 118 20.51 -15.20 11.93
N LEU A 119 19.27 -15.04 11.46
CA LEU A 119 18.68 -13.74 11.15
C LEU A 119 18.80 -12.79 12.35
N LYS A 120 18.42 -13.24 13.55
CA LYS A 120 18.58 -12.45 14.78
C LYS A 120 20.03 -12.07 15.06
N SER A 121 20.98 -13.01 14.93
CA SER A 121 22.40 -12.72 15.18
C SER A 121 23.00 -11.68 14.24
N GLN A 122 22.42 -11.55 13.04
CA GLN A 122 22.88 -10.63 12.00
C GLN A 122 22.05 -9.34 11.94
N ALA A 123 21.06 -9.17 12.82
CA ALA A 123 20.09 -8.07 12.83
C ALA A 123 20.70 -6.66 12.65
N ARG A 124 21.88 -6.41 13.22
CA ARG A 124 22.56 -5.10 13.13
C ARG A 124 23.05 -4.75 11.72
N GLY A 125 23.25 -5.73 10.85
CA GLY A 125 23.75 -5.54 9.48
C GLY A 125 22.68 -5.69 8.42
N ILE A 126 21.39 -5.72 8.81
CA ILE A 126 20.27 -5.90 7.89
C ILE A 126 19.76 -4.52 7.46
N THR A 127 19.54 -4.33 6.16
CA THR A 127 18.96 -3.09 5.64
C THR A 127 17.49 -2.97 6.02
N LEU A 128 16.91 -1.77 5.97
CA LEU A 128 15.47 -1.59 6.23
C LEU A 128 14.60 -2.41 5.27
N ASN A 129 14.97 -2.44 3.98
CA ASN A 129 14.27 -3.24 2.97
C ASN A 129 14.33 -4.73 3.30
N ASP A 130 15.51 -5.25 3.65
CA ASP A 130 15.66 -6.65 4.04
C ASP A 130 14.89 -6.96 5.32
N THR A 131 14.84 -6.04 6.27
CA THR A 131 14.06 -6.17 7.51
C THR A 131 12.57 -6.32 7.20
N ILE A 132 12.03 -5.50 6.30
CA ILE A 132 10.62 -5.57 5.87
C ILE A 132 10.35 -6.89 5.14
N GLN A 133 11.25 -7.33 4.26
CA GLN A 133 11.12 -8.61 3.56
C GLN A 133 11.21 -9.81 4.50
N ALA A 134 12.09 -9.76 5.50
CA ALA A 134 12.19 -10.77 6.53
C ALA A 134 10.90 -10.83 7.33
N LEU A 135 10.39 -9.68 7.81
CA LEU A 135 9.14 -9.59 8.58
C LEU A 135 7.97 -10.14 7.79
N LYS A 136 7.84 -9.75 6.52
CA LYS A 136 6.83 -10.29 5.59
C LYS A 136 6.92 -11.81 5.52
N THR A 137 8.12 -12.34 5.31
CA THR A 137 8.33 -13.79 5.15
C THR A 137 7.97 -14.55 6.42
N VAL A 138 8.51 -14.14 7.58
CA VAL A 138 8.27 -14.87 8.83
C VAL A 138 6.80 -14.79 9.24
N SER A 139 6.13 -13.67 8.98
CA SER A 139 4.69 -13.52 9.24
C SER A 139 3.87 -14.39 8.28
N PHE A 140 4.26 -14.46 7.00
CA PHE A 140 3.57 -15.25 5.99
C PHE A 140 3.62 -16.76 6.28
N VAL A 141 4.74 -17.27 6.80
CA VAL A 141 4.85 -18.68 7.21
C VAL A 141 4.21 -18.97 8.57
N GLY A 142 3.61 -17.96 9.23
CA GLY A 142 2.83 -18.13 10.45
C GLY A 142 3.62 -18.01 11.75
N VAL A 143 4.78 -17.35 11.75
CA VAL A 143 5.51 -17.09 13.00
C VAL A 143 4.69 -16.12 13.87
N PRO A 144 4.38 -16.46 15.15
CA PRO A 144 3.58 -15.61 16.02
C PRO A 144 4.19 -14.22 16.24
N ALA A 145 3.34 -13.20 16.32
CA ALA A 145 3.78 -11.81 16.53
C ALA A 145 4.49 -11.60 17.88
N SER A 146 4.18 -12.43 18.88
CA SER A 146 4.84 -12.46 20.19
C SER A 146 6.25 -13.06 20.18
N SER A 147 6.65 -13.71 19.08
CA SER A 147 7.96 -14.36 18.99
C SER A 147 9.11 -13.34 19.01
N THR A 148 10.23 -13.76 19.59
CA THR A 148 11.44 -12.93 19.70
C THR A 148 11.94 -12.42 18.35
N ILE A 149 11.80 -13.21 17.27
CA ILE A 149 12.27 -12.78 15.95
C ILE A 149 11.40 -11.67 15.36
N ILE A 150 10.07 -11.76 15.49
CA ILE A 150 9.16 -10.68 15.06
C ILE A 150 9.46 -9.42 15.86
N GLN A 151 9.62 -9.52 17.18
CA GLN A 151 9.92 -8.37 18.04
C GLN A 151 11.24 -7.69 17.66
N VAL A 152 12.28 -8.46 17.30
CA VAL A 152 13.55 -7.90 16.81
C VAL A 152 13.37 -7.16 15.49
N LEU A 153 12.63 -7.74 14.53
CA LEU A 153 12.37 -7.11 13.23
C LEU A 153 11.53 -5.84 13.37
N LEU A 154 10.51 -5.85 14.23
CA LEU A 154 9.71 -4.67 14.55
C LEU A 154 10.56 -3.56 15.20
N GLN A 155 11.51 -3.92 16.06
CA GLN A 155 12.40 -2.96 16.69
C GLN A 155 13.38 -2.32 15.68
N LEU A 156 13.85 -3.07 14.68
CA LEU A 156 14.64 -2.53 13.57
C LEU A 156 13.80 -1.57 12.71
N ILE A 157 12.55 -1.92 12.41
CA ILE A 157 11.62 -1.03 11.69
C ILE A 157 11.39 0.26 12.47
N ARG A 158 11.22 0.15 13.80
CA ARG A 158 11.07 1.33 14.67
C ARG A 158 12.29 2.25 14.60
N GLN A 159 13.50 1.70 14.52
CA GLN A 159 14.73 2.49 14.41
C GLN A 159 14.85 3.19 13.06
N GLY A 160 14.44 2.53 11.97
CA GLY A 160 14.42 3.09 10.61
C GLY A 160 13.09 3.73 10.20
N VAL A 161 12.22 4.09 11.15
CA VAL A 161 10.84 4.51 10.83
C VAL A 161 10.81 5.76 9.95
N ASN A 162 11.76 6.67 10.15
CA ASN A 162 11.89 7.90 9.36
C ASN A 162 12.44 7.66 7.95
N ASP A 163 13.01 6.49 7.66
CA ASP A 163 13.54 6.18 6.34
C ASP A 163 12.55 5.43 5.45
N LEU A 164 11.40 5.02 6.01
CA LEU A 164 10.35 4.29 5.29
C LEU A 164 9.78 5.12 4.14
N SER A 165 9.56 4.50 2.98
CA SER A 165 8.74 5.10 1.93
C SER A 165 7.24 5.10 2.30
N LEU A 166 6.45 5.94 1.64
CA LEU A 166 5.00 6.01 1.87
C LEU A 166 4.33 4.64 1.66
N HIS A 167 4.67 3.93 0.58
CA HIS A 167 4.15 2.58 0.31
C HIS A 167 4.63 1.54 1.35
N GLN A 168 5.85 1.67 1.87
CA GLN A 168 6.32 0.80 2.95
C GLN A 168 5.52 1.00 4.22
N ILE A 169 5.16 2.24 4.57
CA ILE A 169 4.29 2.55 5.71
C ILE A 169 2.91 1.91 5.51
N ILE A 170 2.29 2.08 4.34
CA ILE A 170 0.98 1.48 4.01
C ILE A 170 1.04 -0.05 4.16
N PHE A 171 2.07 -0.67 3.58
CA PHE A 171 2.27 -2.12 3.63
C PHE A 171 2.47 -2.64 5.05
N LEU A 172 3.33 -2.00 5.83
CA LEU A 172 3.61 -2.38 7.20
C LEU A 172 2.38 -2.23 8.08
N GLU A 173 1.63 -1.14 7.94
CA GLU A 173 0.41 -0.96 8.72
C GLU A 173 -0.66 -1.99 8.34
N PHE A 174 -0.81 -2.31 7.05
CA PHE A 174 -1.69 -3.40 6.60
C PHE A 174 -1.30 -4.73 7.25
N MET A 175 -0.02 -5.11 7.19
CA MET A 175 0.48 -6.35 7.78
C MET A 175 0.23 -6.40 9.29
N MET A 176 0.52 -5.29 9.98
CA MET A 176 0.38 -5.22 11.42
C MET A 176 -1.07 -5.34 11.88
N ARG A 177 -2.11 -5.13 11.06
CA ARG A 177 -3.52 -5.34 11.46
C ARG A 177 -3.79 -6.74 12.01
N ASN A 178 -3.05 -7.73 11.52
CA ASN A 178 -3.19 -9.13 11.92
C ASN A 178 -2.33 -9.50 13.14
N PHE A 179 -1.54 -8.56 13.68
CA PHE A 179 -0.72 -8.81 14.85
C PHE A 179 -1.50 -8.53 16.12
N ASP A 180 -1.29 -9.40 17.11
CA ASP A 180 -1.77 -9.19 18.48
C ASP A 180 -1.24 -7.86 19.03
N ARG A 181 -2.08 -7.21 19.82
CA ARG A 181 -1.72 -5.94 20.46
C ARG A 181 -0.55 -6.16 21.42
N ASN A 182 0.47 -5.34 21.25
CA ASN A 182 1.58 -5.22 22.17
C ASN A 182 2.13 -3.79 22.08
N PRO A 183 2.89 -3.32 23.09
CA PRO A 183 3.34 -1.93 23.14
C PRO A 183 4.12 -1.47 21.91
N LEU A 184 4.92 -2.36 21.29
CA LEU A 184 5.71 -2.03 20.11
C LEU A 184 4.84 -1.89 18.86
N VAL A 185 3.91 -2.83 18.64
CA VAL A 185 2.93 -2.77 17.54
C VAL A 185 2.04 -1.54 17.68
N ASP A 186 1.58 -1.24 18.88
CA ASP A 186 0.71 -0.07 19.12
C ASP A 186 1.49 1.24 18.91
N ALA A 187 2.73 1.33 19.40
CA ALA A 187 3.59 2.48 19.14
C ALA A 187 3.85 2.70 17.64
N LEU A 188 4.12 1.63 16.88
CA LEU A 188 4.32 1.72 15.42
C LEU A 188 3.04 2.13 14.69
N ARG A 189 1.88 1.58 15.07
CA ARG A 189 0.58 1.98 14.49
C ARG A 189 0.24 3.44 14.75
N ILE A 190 0.69 4.01 15.86
CA ILE A 190 0.56 5.45 16.15
C ILE A 190 1.56 6.26 15.32
N ALA A 191 2.81 5.80 15.23
CA ALA A 191 3.87 6.51 14.52
C ALA A 191 3.64 6.57 13.00
N PHE A 192 3.12 5.51 12.39
CA PHE A 192 3.00 5.39 10.93
C PHE A 192 2.20 6.53 10.27
N PRO A 193 0.98 6.87 10.69
CA PRO A 193 0.25 8.01 10.12
C PRO A 193 1.01 9.34 10.26
N LEU A 194 1.69 9.55 11.39
CA LEU A 194 2.44 10.79 11.65
C LEU A 194 3.67 10.92 10.74
N VAL A 195 4.42 9.82 10.57
CA VAL A 195 5.59 9.78 9.69
C VAL A 195 5.16 9.89 8.23
N PHE A 196 4.06 9.22 7.85
CA PHE A 196 3.47 9.34 6.52
C PHE A 196 3.16 10.81 6.20
N GLU A 197 2.45 11.49 7.10
CA GLU A 197 2.07 12.89 6.93
C GLU A 197 3.28 13.83 6.85
N ALA A 198 4.29 13.63 7.71
CA ALA A 198 5.51 14.43 7.72
C ALA A 198 6.34 14.29 6.43
N GLN A 199 6.24 13.16 5.74
CA GLN A 199 7.04 12.85 4.55
C GLN A 199 6.30 13.01 3.24
N LEU A 200 4.98 13.22 3.30
CA LEU A 200 4.09 13.21 2.16
C LEU A 200 4.56 14.18 1.07
N SER A 201 4.75 15.45 1.42
CA SER A 201 5.16 16.50 0.48
C SER A 201 6.57 16.29 -0.09
N LEU A 202 7.45 15.61 0.63
CA LEU A 202 8.83 15.36 0.21
C LEU A 202 8.94 14.19 -0.75
N LYS A 203 8.12 13.14 -0.56
CA LYS A 203 8.26 11.86 -1.28
C LYS A 203 7.29 11.69 -2.45
N MET A 204 6.24 12.51 -2.56
CA MET A 204 5.22 12.39 -3.60
C MET A 204 5.61 12.91 -5.00
N ALA A 205 6.65 13.73 -5.12
CA ALA A 205 6.90 14.53 -6.33
C ALA A 205 7.14 13.71 -7.62
N GLN A 206 7.33 12.39 -7.51
CA GLN A 206 7.63 11.48 -8.64
C GLN A 206 6.63 10.32 -8.75
N ASP A 207 5.54 10.34 -7.99
CA ASP A 207 4.58 9.24 -7.97
C ASP A 207 3.66 9.28 -9.21
N ASP A 208 3.36 8.10 -9.74
CA ASP A 208 2.39 7.92 -10.82
C ASP A 208 0.95 7.94 -10.28
N VAL A 209 -0.04 8.02 -11.17
CA VAL A 209 -1.45 8.09 -10.80
C VAL A 209 -1.89 6.88 -9.97
N THR A 210 -1.37 5.69 -10.28
CA THR A 210 -1.65 4.47 -9.52
C THR A 210 -1.20 4.62 -8.08
N SER A 211 0.04 5.06 -7.87
CA SER A 211 0.60 5.25 -6.53
C SER A 211 -0.17 6.32 -5.76
N LEU A 212 -0.48 7.46 -6.40
CA LEU A 212 -1.28 8.53 -5.78
C LEU A 212 -2.68 8.06 -5.36
N ALA A 213 -3.33 7.20 -6.14
CA ALA A 213 -4.62 6.63 -5.76
C ALA A 213 -4.52 5.72 -4.53
N GLU A 214 -3.44 4.94 -4.39
CA GLU A 214 -3.17 4.15 -3.19
C GLU A 214 -2.91 5.05 -1.96
N LEU A 215 -2.14 6.12 -2.14
CA LEU A 215 -1.89 7.11 -1.08
C LEU A 215 -3.19 7.76 -0.63
N LEU A 216 -4.08 8.14 -1.56
CA LEU A 216 -5.39 8.72 -1.24
C LEU A 216 -6.24 7.72 -0.45
N GLN A 217 -6.29 6.47 -0.90
CA GLN A 217 -7.04 5.41 -0.20
C GLN A 217 -6.58 5.24 1.24
N TYR A 218 -5.27 5.29 1.47
CA TYR A 218 -4.70 5.26 2.80
C TYR A 218 -5.10 6.51 3.60
N ALA A 219 -4.89 7.69 3.02
CA ALA A 219 -5.13 8.98 3.67
C ALA A 219 -6.59 9.15 4.14
N CYS A 220 -7.56 8.77 3.31
CA CYS A 220 -8.99 8.88 3.64
C CYS A 220 -9.42 7.98 4.82
N LYS A 221 -8.72 6.86 5.07
CA LYS A 221 -9.01 5.93 6.17
C LYS A 221 -8.36 6.35 7.49
N LYS A 222 -7.38 7.25 7.44
CA LYS A 222 -6.52 7.61 8.57
C LYS A 222 -6.84 9.02 9.11
N PRO A 223 -6.52 9.30 10.37
CA PRO A 223 -6.72 10.62 10.96
C PRO A 223 -5.59 11.58 10.50
N LEU A 224 -5.42 11.77 9.18
CA LEU A 224 -4.47 12.74 8.63
C LEU A 224 -5.11 14.13 8.55
N SER A 225 -4.29 15.17 8.41
CA SER A 225 -4.82 16.53 8.18
C SER A 225 -5.49 16.68 6.82
N ASP A 226 -6.45 17.60 6.75
CA ASP A 226 -7.12 17.99 5.51
C ASP A 226 -6.11 18.52 4.48
N SER A 227 -5.03 19.18 4.92
CA SER A 227 -3.95 19.67 4.05
C SER A 227 -3.22 18.53 3.35
N SER A 228 -2.92 17.44 4.05
CA SER A 228 -2.26 16.28 3.47
C SER A 228 -3.11 15.61 2.40
N ILE A 229 -4.41 15.47 2.67
CA ILE A 229 -5.36 14.91 1.71
C ILE A 229 -5.47 15.82 0.46
N ASN A 230 -5.52 17.14 0.66
CA ASN A 230 -5.57 18.10 -0.44
C ASN A 230 -4.36 18.01 -1.36
N ILE A 231 -3.15 17.85 -0.82
CA ILE A 231 -1.94 17.69 -1.64
C ILE A 231 -2.06 16.47 -2.57
N ILE A 232 -2.60 15.35 -2.07
CA ILE A 232 -2.82 14.15 -2.90
C ILE A 232 -3.87 14.40 -3.98
N ILE A 233 -4.98 15.05 -3.62
CA ILE A 233 -6.04 15.42 -4.57
C ILE A 233 -5.49 16.32 -5.68
N GLU A 234 -4.75 17.37 -5.32
CA GLU A 234 -4.16 18.31 -6.29
C GLU A 234 -3.18 17.61 -7.24
N CYS A 235 -2.39 16.66 -6.74
CA CYS A 235 -1.51 15.84 -7.58
C CYS A 235 -2.29 14.93 -8.53
N LEU A 236 -3.38 14.29 -8.07
CA LEU A 236 -4.26 13.48 -8.90
C LEU A 236 -4.98 14.31 -9.97
N GLU A 237 -5.42 15.52 -9.64
CA GLU A 237 -6.06 16.43 -10.60
C GLU A 237 -5.10 16.85 -11.71
N LYS A 238 -3.82 17.09 -11.39
CA LYS A 238 -2.78 17.40 -12.39
C LYS A 238 -2.51 16.24 -13.35
N LEU A 239 -2.72 15.00 -12.93
CA LEU A 239 -2.55 13.80 -13.73
C LEU A 239 -3.90 13.17 -14.11
N SER A 240 -4.96 13.98 -14.19
CA SER A 240 -6.31 13.51 -14.43
C SER A 240 -6.49 12.79 -15.77
N GLU A 241 -5.70 13.15 -16.79
CA GLU A 241 -5.73 12.51 -18.11
C GLU A 241 -5.29 11.04 -18.08
N ASP A 242 -4.45 10.65 -17.13
CA ASP A 242 -3.93 9.28 -16.97
C ASP A 242 -4.85 8.40 -16.10
N ILE A 243 -5.99 8.93 -15.62
CA ILE A 243 -6.95 8.21 -14.78
C ILE A 243 -7.79 7.26 -15.65
N ASP A 244 -7.51 5.97 -15.55
CA ASP A 244 -8.36 4.92 -16.14
C ASP A 244 -9.58 4.57 -15.26
N VAL A 245 -10.44 3.69 -15.75
CA VAL A 245 -11.67 3.24 -15.06
C VAL A 245 -11.36 2.57 -13.72
N LYS A 246 -10.26 1.83 -13.61
CA LYS A 246 -9.90 1.12 -12.36
C LYS A 246 -9.46 2.12 -11.30
N ILE A 247 -8.64 3.10 -11.68
CA ILE A 247 -8.17 4.18 -10.82
C ILE A 247 -9.35 5.06 -10.43
N ALA A 248 -10.19 5.48 -11.38
CA ALA A 248 -11.38 6.31 -11.10
C ALA A 248 -12.29 5.66 -10.05
N LYS A 249 -12.53 4.35 -10.15
CA LYS A 249 -13.27 3.59 -9.12
C LYS A 249 -12.57 3.62 -7.76
N SER A 250 -11.25 3.41 -7.73
CA SER A 250 -10.45 3.46 -6.50
C SER A 250 -10.50 4.82 -5.80
N VAL A 251 -10.32 5.89 -6.58
CA VAL A 251 -10.44 7.28 -6.11
C VAL A 251 -11.86 7.54 -5.60
N MET A 252 -12.88 7.07 -6.31
CA MET A 252 -14.28 7.19 -5.88
C MET A 252 -14.57 6.55 -4.54
N TRP A 253 -14.14 5.30 -4.34
CA TRP A 253 -14.31 4.64 -3.06
C TRP A 253 -13.57 5.37 -1.94
N SER A 254 -12.36 5.87 -2.23
CA SER A 254 -11.55 6.62 -1.27
C SER A 254 -12.22 7.93 -0.84
N LEU A 255 -12.71 8.72 -1.81
CA LEU A 255 -13.42 9.97 -1.54
C LEU A 255 -14.76 9.72 -0.80
N CYS A 256 -15.42 8.59 -1.07
CA CYS A 256 -16.62 8.20 -0.33
C CYS A 256 -16.34 7.88 1.15
N GLU A 257 -15.14 7.45 1.50
CA GLU A 257 -14.74 7.11 2.86
C GLU A 257 -14.22 8.31 3.68
N LEU A 258 -14.06 9.48 3.04
CA LEU A 258 -13.68 10.71 3.73
C LEU A 258 -14.61 11.00 4.91
N ARG A 259 -14.01 11.21 6.08
CA ARG A 259 -14.72 11.56 7.31
C ARG A 259 -15.38 12.94 7.23
N ARG A 260 -14.76 13.86 6.48
CA ARG A 260 -15.20 15.24 6.33
C ARG A 260 -15.20 15.62 4.85
N PRO A 261 -16.23 16.32 4.37
CA PRO A 261 -16.22 16.84 3.01
C PRO A 261 -15.17 17.94 2.89
N LEU A 262 -14.40 17.91 1.80
CA LEU A 262 -13.39 18.89 1.46
C LEU A 262 -13.80 19.54 0.12
N PRO A 263 -13.76 20.87 -0.01
CA PRO A 263 -14.09 21.53 -1.27
C PRO A 263 -13.16 21.13 -2.43
N SER A 264 -11.92 20.78 -2.13
CA SER A 264 -10.86 20.45 -3.11
C SER A 264 -11.20 19.27 -4.02
N TYR A 265 -11.88 18.23 -3.55
CA TYR A 265 -12.07 17.02 -4.38
C TYR A 265 -13.15 17.12 -5.45
N HIS A 266 -13.89 18.23 -5.56
CA HIS A 266 -15.08 18.30 -6.42
C HIS A 266 -14.74 18.10 -7.90
N ALA A 267 -13.65 18.71 -8.38
CA ALA A 267 -13.23 18.58 -9.77
C ALA A 267 -12.77 17.15 -10.06
N LEU A 268 -11.91 16.58 -9.21
CA LEU A 268 -11.53 15.16 -9.29
C LEU A 268 -12.72 14.20 -9.26
N LEU A 269 -13.73 14.50 -8.43
CA LEU A 269 -14.93 13.69 -8.28
C LEU A 269 -15.75 13.64 -9.58
N ILE A 270 -16.01 14.81 -10.17
CA ILE A 270 -16.72 14.93 -11.44
C ILE A 270 -15.95 14.21 -12.55
N HIS A 271 -14.63 14.40 -12.61
CA HIS A 271 -13.78 13.72 -13.59
C HIS A 271 -13.87 12.18 -13.47
N CYS A 272 -13.77 11.65 -12.26
CA CYS A 272 -13.90 10.21 -12.04
C CYS A 272 -15.28 9.69 -12.45
N TRP A 273 -16.35 10.44 -12.20
CA TRP A 273 -17.69 10.07 -12.67
C TRP A 273 -17.77 10.02 -14.19
N ASN A 274 -17.19 10.99 -14.90
CA ASN A 274 -17.16 11.02 -16.36
C ASN A 274 -16.42 9.82 -16.92
N VAL A 275 -15.21 9.53 -16.42
CA VAL A 275 -14.41 8.37 -16.85
C VAL A 275 -15.19 7.06 -16.66
N ILE A 276 -15.84 6.88 -15.52
CA ILE A 276 -16.67 5.69 -15.24
C ILE A 276 -17.89 5.64 -16.15
N THR A 277 -18.53 6.77 -16.41
CA THR A 277 -19.74 6.87 -17.25
C THR A 277 -19.44 6.48 -18.69
N GLU A 278 -18.37 7.03 -19.27
CA GLU A 278 -17.93 6.74 -20.64
C GLU A 278 -17.54 5.27 -20.83
N ASN A 279 -17.01 4.64 -19.79
CA ASN A 279 -16.49 3.28 -19.84
C ASN A 279 -17.32 2.28 -19.02
N ILE A 280 -18.60 2.59 -18.75
CA ILE A 280 -19.44 1.80 -17.83
C ILE A 280 -19.56 0.32 -18.24
N LYS A 281 -19.43 0.01 -19.53
CA LYS A 281 -19.47 -1.35 -20.08
C LYS A 281 -18.33 -2.25 -19.57
N GLN A 282 -17.21 -1.64 -19.13
CA GLN A 282 -16.08 -2.34 -18.52
C GLN A 282 -16.32 -2.70 -17.05
N CYS A 283 -17.34 -2.12 -16.42
CA CYS A 283 -17.70 -2.41 -15.03
C CYS A 283 -18.61 -3.64 -14.94
N SER A 284 -18.50 -4.38 -13.85
CA SER A 284 -19.48 -5.42 -13.51
C SER A 284 -20.76 -4.79 -12.91
N TYR A 285 -21.87 -5.53 -12.95
CA TYR A 285 -23.09 -5.12 -12.26
C TYR A 285 -22.84 -4.82 -10.77
N THR A 286 -22.08 -5.68 -10.09
CA THR A 286 -21.76 -5.52 -8.65
C THR A 286 -20.99 -4.24 -8.36
N GLU A 287 -20.09 -3.83 -9.25
CA GLU A 287 -19.34 -2.57 -9.11
C GLU A 287 -20.25 -1.36 -9.31
N ILE A 288 -21.11 -1.39 -10.34
CA ILE A 288 -22.10 -0.34 -10.60
C ILE A 288 -23.07 -0.21 -9.42
N ASP A 289 -23.56 -1.34 -8.92
CA ASP A 289 -24.46 -1.38 -7.77
C ASP A 289 -23.82 -0.78 -6.53
N GLY A 290 -22.55 -1.09 -6.29
CA GLY A 290 -21.75 -0.53 -5.20
C GLY A 290 -21.59 0.99 -5.32
N LEU A 291 -21.18 1.49 -6.48
CA LEU A 291 -21.00 2.92 -6.73
C LEU A 291 -22.32 3.70 -6.59
N LEU A 292 -23.41 3.17 -7.16
CA LEU A 292 -24.74 3.78 -7.05
C LEU A 292 -25.23 3.81 -5.60
N SER A 293 -25.00 2.73 -4.83
CA SER A 293 -25.33 2.69 -3.40
C SER A 293 -24.64 3.80 -2.63
N TRP A 294 -23.36 4.03 -2.94
CA TRP A 294 -22.58 5.08 -2.31
C TRP A 294 -23.07 6.48 -2.66
N MET A 295 -23.35 6.73 -3.94
CA MET A 295 -23.94 8.00 -4.37
C MET A 295 -25.26 8.27 -3.63
N VAL A 296 -26.18 7.30 -3.58
CA VAL A 296 -27.45 7.41 -2.83
C VAL A 296 -27.20 7.72 -1.36
N LYS A 297 -26.28 7.01 -0.71
CA LYS A 297 -25.95 7.22 0.70
C LYS A 297 -25.42 8.64 0.95
N LYS A 298 -24.54 9.16 0.10
CA LYS A 298 -23.95 10.49 0.24
C LYS A 298 -24.97 11.60 0.00
N VAL A 299 -25.77 11.49 -1.06
CA VAL A 299 -26.88 12.43 -1.33
C VAL A 299 -27.87 12.44 -0.17
N GLN A 300 -28.19 11.28 0.41
CA GLN A 300 -29.04 11.19 1.61
C GLN A 300 -28.43 11.89 2.84
N GLN A 301 -27.11 11.98 2.92
CA GLN A 301 -26.38 12.72 3.95
C GLN A 301 -26.23 14.22 3.64
N LYS A 302 -27.02 14.76 2.69
CA LYS A 302 -27.01 16.16 2.24
C LYS A 302 -25.71 16.56 1.53
N GLN A 303 -24.95 15.60 1.02
CA GLN A 303 -23.78 15.83 0.17
C GLN A 303 -24.19 15.70 -1.30
N THR A 304 -24.93 16.70 -1.80
CA THR A 304 -25.56 16.67 -3.12
C THR A 304 -24.57 16.71 -4.27
N HIS A 305 -23.35 17.22 -4.04
CA HIS A 305 -22.26 17.24 -5.02
C HIS A 305 -21.74 15.84 -5.42
N PHE A 306 -22.13 14.78 -4.71
CA PHE A 306 -21.89 13.40 -5.15
C PHE A 306 -22.84 12.93 -6.24
N TYR A 307 -23.96 13.63 -6.47
CA TYR A 307 -24.89 13.26 -7.53
C TYR A 307 -24.28 13.57 -8.89
N HIS A 308 -24.36 12.59 -9.80
CA HIS A 308 -23.93 12.73 -11.18
C HIS A 308 -25.00 12.16 -12.11
N GLU A 309 -25.70 13.05 -12.82
CA GLU A 309 -26.82 12.70 -13.70
C GLU A 309 -26.39 11.74 -14.81
N GLY A 310 -25.29 12.03 -15.51
CA GLY A 310 -24.78 11.18 -16.57
C GLY A 310 -24.44 9.75 -16.11
N PHE A 311 -24.02 9.59 -14.85
CA PHE A 311 -23.74 8.26 -14.28
C PHE A 311 -25.05 7.53 -13.94
N ALA A 312 -26.03 8.22 -13.36
CA ALA A 312 -27.35 7.67 -13.06
C ALA A 312 -28.04 7.15 -14.33
N ASP A 313 -28.02 7.94 -15.41
CA ASP A 313 -28.55 7.55 -16.71
C ASP A 313 -27.83 6.35 -17.31
N SER A 314 -26.49 6.37 -17.24
CA SER A 314 -25.69 5.27 -17.75
C SER A 314 -25.92 3.96 -16.97
N CYS A 315 -26.24 4.01 -15.68
CA CYS A 315 -26.66 2.82 -14.93
C CYS A 315 -27.94 2.20 -15.50
N VAL A 316 -28.93 3.03 -15.86
CA VAL A 316 -30.18 2.55 -16.49
C VAL A 316 -29.90 1.94 -17.85
N ARG A 317 -29.13 2.65 -18.69
CA ARG A 317 -28.72 2.13 -20.01
C ARG A 317 -27.97 0.81 -19.89
N TYR A 318 -27.05 0.69 -18.94
CA TYR A 318 -26.30 -0.55 -18.71
C TYR A 318 -27.21 -1.74 -18.43
N VAL A 319 -28.19 -1.57 -17.54
CA VAL A 319 -29.14 -2.64 -17.18
C VAL A 319 -29.95 -3.10 -18.38
N VAL A 320 -30.40 -2.16 -19.22
CA VAL A 320 -31.18 -2.44 -20.43
C VAL A 320 -30.30 -3.08 -21.50
N ASP A 321 -29.13 -2.50 -21.79
CA ASP A 321 -28.22 -2.95 -22.85
C ASP A 321 -27.65 -4.35 -22.57
N LYS A 322 -27.39 -4.68 -21.30
CA LYS A 322 -26.83 -5.98 -20.89
C LYS A 322 -27.89 -7.01 -20.50
N ASP A 323 -29.17 -6.65 -20.55
CA ASP A 323 -30.29 -7.48 -20.08
C ASP A 323 -29.99 -8.13 -18.72
N CYS A 324 -29.70 -7.29 -17.70
CA CYS A 324 -29.25 -7.79 -16.40
C CYS A 324 -30.30 -8.60 -15.63
N GLY A 325 -31.55 -8.69 -16.12
CA GLY A 325 -32.64 -9.36 -15.44
C GLY A 325 -33.56 -8.42 -14.65
N PHE A 326 -34.75 -8.94 -14.33
CA PHE A 326 -35.81 -8.18 -13.68
C PHE A 326 -35.45 -7.75 -12.25
N GLU A 327 -34.80 -8.62 -11.47
CA GLU A 327 -34.45 -8.33 -10.08
C GLU A 327 -33.40 -7.23 -9.99
N GLU A 328 -32.32 -7.37 -10.76
CA GLU A 328 -31.21 -6.44 -10.86
C GLU A 328 -31.68 -5.06 -11.35
N GLY A 329 -32.54 -5.03 -12.37
CA GLY A 329 -33.10 -3.79 -12.90
C GLY A 329 -34.05 -3.10 -11.92
N THR A 330 -34.93 -3.85 -11.26
CA THR A 330 -35.82 -3.32 -10.21
C THR A 330 -35.02 -2.75 -9.04
N TRP A 331 -33.90 -3.38 -8.69
CA TRP A 331 -33.02 -2.92 -7.61
C TRP A 331 -32.35 -1.57 -7.93
N ILE A 332 -31.78 -1.43 -9.14
CA ILE A 332 -31.20 -0.16 -9.61
C ILE A 332 -32.28 0.94 -9.65
N LEU A 333 -33.47 0.65 -10.20
CA LEU A 333 -34.57 1.59 -10.25
C LEU A 333 -34.96 2.11 -8.86
N ARG A 334 -35.11 1.20 -7.88
CA ARG A 334 -35.41 1.56 -6.48
C ARG A 334 -34.38 2.52 -5.89
N LYS A 335 -33.10 2.38 -6.24
CA LYS A 335 -32.03 3.28 -5.78
C LYS A 335 -32.15 4.66 -6.43
N LEU A 336 -32.40 4.71 -7.73
CA LEU A 336 -32.58 5.97 -8.45
C LEU A 336 -33.79 6.77 -7.95
N THR A 337 -34.92 6.10 -7.65
CA THR A 337 -36.10 6.77 -7.07
C THR A 337 -35.77 7.46 -5.72
N ARG A 338 -34.79 6.96 -4.97
CA ARG A 338 -34.36 7.58 -3.70
C ARG A 338 -33.55 8.85 -3.91
N LEU A 339 -32.92 9.03 -5.07
CA LEU A 339 -32.20 10.25 -5.44
C LEU A 339 -33.19 11.37 -5.79
N VAL A 340 -34.17 11.05 -6.65
CA VAL A 340 -35.18 12.02 -7.16
C VAL A 340 -36.02 12.66 -6.04
N ARG A 341 -36.22 11.97 -4.91
CA ARG A 341 -36.99 12.53 -3.78
C ARG A 341 -36.22 13.52 -2.91
N ARG A 342 -34.93 13.74 -3.16
CA ARG A 342 -34.02 14.50 -2.28
C ARG A 342 -33.15 15.54 -2.99
N ILE A 343 -33.13 15.50 -4.32
CA ILE A 343 -32.68 16.59 -5.18
C ILE A 343 -33.91 17.46 -5.40
#